data_AF-A0AAU0NHA7-F1
#
_entry.id   AF-A0AAU0NHA7-F1
#
_cell.length_a   1.000
_cell.length_b   1.000
_cell.length_c   1.000
_cell.angle_alpha   90.00
_cell.angle_beta   90.00
_cell.angle_gamma   90.00
#
_symmetry.space_group_name_H-M   'P 1'
#
loop_
_entity.id
_entity.type
_entity.pdbx_description
1 polymer ?
#
loop_
_entity_poly.entity_id
_entity_poly.type
_entity_poly.pdbx_seq_one_letter_code
_entity_poly.pdbx_strand_id
1 'polypeptide(L)'
;MKPIAKLGLCTLLIVGTFNITGCSVFMAAKQPEKKDTKMLAVGVPRAVILAEFGAPVSTVKNGDETVDIFSFKQGYGKAAKFGRMMFHGVADVATLGLWEIIGTPVESGFDGNNIAYQITYDQNDNVKTVVQLKK
;
A
#
# COMPACT_ATOMS: atom_id res chain seq x y z
N MET A 1 23.56 10.32 57.59
CA MET A 1 23.82 11.20 56.43
C MET A 1 24.27 10.33 55.25
N LYS A 2 23.70 10.55 54.05
CA LYS A 2 23.95 9.89 52.73
C LYS A 2 23.12 8.61 52.44
N PRO A 3 22.72 8.32 51.18
CA PRO A 3 21.73 9.08 50.40
C PRO A 3 20.66 8.17 49.76
N ILE A 4 19.37 8.55 49.86
CA ILE A 4 18.22 7.82 49.28
C ILE A 4 17.99 8.17 47.78
N ALA A 5 18.82 9.01 47.17
CA ALA A 5 18.54 9.64 45.87
C ALA A 5 19.17 8.96 44.64
N LYS A 6 19.03 7.64 44.46
CA LYS A 6 19.42 6.98 43.18
C LYS A 6 18.33 6.13 42.53
N LEU A 7 17.28 5.75 43.25
CA LEU A 7 16.25 4.84 42.71
C LEU A 7 15.12 5.58 41.94
N GLY A 8 14.89 6.86 42.22
CA GLY A 8 13.80 7.63 41.59
C GLY A 8 14.09 8.12 40.16
N LEU A 9 15.35 8.17 39.75
CA LEU A 9 15.73 8.70 38.43
C LEU A 9 15.68 7.63 37.32
N CYS A 10 15.89 6.35 37.65
CA CYS A 10 15.77 5.26 36.68
C CYS A 10 14.32 4.93 36.32
N THR A 11 13.39 5.03 37.28
CA THR A 11 11.99 4.67 37.06
C THR A 11 11.23 5.73 36.25
N LEU A 12 11.63 7.01 36.32
CA LEU A 12 11.04 8.08 35.50
C LEU A 12 11.53 8.08 34.03
N LEU A 13 12.69 7.47 33.76
CA LEU A 13 13.24 7.33 32.40
C LEU A 13 12.66 6.14 31.62
N ILE A 14 12.02 5.18 32.30
CA ILE A 14 11.44 3.98 31.68
C ILE A 14 9.98 4.23 31.22
N VAL A 15 9.28 5.21 31.79
CA VAL A 15 7.88 5.50 31.46
C VAL A 15 7.73 6.41 30.23
N GLY A 16 8.82 7.00 29.73
CA GLY A 16 8.81 7.93 28.58
C GLY A 16 8.97 7.31 27.19
N THR A 17 9.28 6.02 27.06
CA THR A 17 9.69 5.41 25.78
C THR A 17 8.63 4.51 25.12
N PHE A 18 7.38 4.50 25.59
CA PHE A 18 6.35 3.62 25.00
C PHE A 18 5.70 4.12 23.69
N ASN A 19 6.34 5.07 22.99
CA ASN A 19 5.90 5.57 21.68
C ASN A 19 6.74 4.99 20.53
N ILE A 20 7.24 3.74 20.66
CA ILE A 20 7.92 3.02 19.56
C ILE A 20 6.90 2.41 18.59
N THR A 21 5.88 3.16 18.19
CA THR A 21 5.13 2.76 17.00
C THR A 21 6.05 3.04 15.81
N GLY A 22 6.86 2.05 15.43
CA GLY A 22 7.79 2.15 14.32
C GLY A 22 7.08 2.68 13.08
N CYS A 23 7.39 3.91 12.68
CA CYS A 23 6.76 4.58 11.54
C CYS A 23 6.91 3.71 10.29
N SER A 24 8.08 3.09 10.10
CA SER A 24 8.34 2.17 9.00
C SER A 24 7.49 0.90 9.04
N VAL A 25 7.24 0.33 10.23
CA VAL A 25 6.33 -0.82 10.43
C VAL A 25 4.90 -0.47 9.99
N PHE A 26 4.41 0.68 10.45
CA PHE A 26 3.07 1.16 10.12
C PHE A 26 2.94 1.50 8.64
N MET A 27 3.94 2.15 8.06
CA MET A 27 3.98 2.49 6.63
C MET A 27 3.95 1.22 5.77
N ALA A 28 4.81 0.23 6.07
CA ALA A 28 4.81 -1.07 5.39
C ALA A 28 3.44 -1.77 5.45
N ALA A 29 2.77 -1.70 6.62
CA ALA A 29 1.44 -2.26 6.82
C ALA A 29 0.35 -1.55 5.98
N LYS A 30 0.44 -0.22 5.85
CA LYS A 30 -0.53 0.61 5.14
C LYS A 30 -0.28 0.77 3.64
N GLN A 31 0.79 0.21 3.11
CA GLN A 31 1.03 0.27 1.67
C GLN A 31 -0.14 -0.28 0.86
N PRO A 32 -0.33 0.22 -0.38
CA PRO A 32 -1.36 -0.28 -1.28
C PRO A 32 -1.31 -1.80 -1.41
N GLU A 33 -2.48 -2.43 -1.50
CA GLU A 33 -2.57 -3.86 -1.75
C GLU A 33 -2.39 -4.16 -3.23
N LYS A 34 -1.85 -5.34 -3.52
CA LYS A 34 -1.80 -5.86 -4.90
C LYS A 34 -3.22 -6.14 -5.39
N LYS A 35 -3.64 -5.45 -6.44
CA LYS A 35 -4.93 -5.63 -7.10
C LYS A 35 -4.93 -6.85 -8.01
N ASP A 36 -6.06 -7.55 -8.10
CA ASP A 36 -6.21 -8.72 -8.96
C ASP A 36 -6.49 -8.32 -10.42
N THR A 37 -5.42 -8.13 -11.18
CA THR A 37 -5.52 -7.79 -12.61
C THR A 37 -6.09 -8.92 -13.46
N LYS A 38 -6.27 -10.14 -12.92
CA LYS A 38 -6.97 -11.22 -13.65
C LYS A 38 -8.46 -10.93 -13.84
N MET A 39 -9.04 -10.05 -13.01
CA MET A 39 -10.42 -9.59 -13.19
C MET A 39 -10.58 -8.72 -14.44
N LEU A 40 -9.49 -8.20 -15.00
CA LEU A 40 -9.47 -7.50 -16.28
C LEU A 40 -9.50 -8.51 -17.45
N ALA A 41 -10.51 -9.36 -17.49
CA ALA A 41 -10.70 -10.39 -18.51
C ALA A 41 -11.88 -10.07 -19.42
N VAL A 42 -11.82 -10.57 -20.66
CA VAL A 42 -12.91 -10.44 -21.64
C VAL A 42 -14.19 -11.09 -21.07
N GLY A 43 -15.32 -10.42 -21.26
CA GLY A 43 -16.65 -10.85 -20.80
C GLY A 43 -16.99 -10.45 -19.37
N VAL A 44 -16.07 -9.87 -18.60
CA VAL A 44 -16.38 -9.40 -17.23
C VAL A 44 -17.29 -8.15 -17.31
N PRO A 45 -18.36 -8.05 -16.51
CA PRO A 45 -19.21 -6.86 -16.49
C PRO A 45 -18.46 -5.65 -15.93
N ARG A 46 -18.70 -4.47 -16.54
CA ARG A 46 -18.11 -3.19 -16.11
C ARG A 46 -18.32 -2.90 -14.62
N ALA A 47 -19.49 -3.22 -14.07
CA ALA A 47 -19.77 -3.03 -12.66
C ALA A 47 -18.81 -3.79 -11.72
N VAL A 48 -18.36 -4.98 -12.12
CA VAL A 48 -17.38 -5.77 -11.35
C VAL A 48 -16.01 -5.11 -11.39
N ILE A 49 -15.61 -4.57 -12.54
CA ILE A 49 -14.38 -3.80 -12.69
C ILE A 49 -14.41 -2.56 -11.79
N LEU A 50 -15.52 -1.81 -11.79
CA LEU A 50 -15.68 -0.62 -10.96
C LEU A 50 -15.67 -0.96 -9.45
N ALA A 51 -16.21 -2.11 -9.05
CA ALA A 51 -16.18 -2.56 -7.67
C ALA A 51 -14.76 -2.87 -7.18
N GLU A 52 -13.92 -3.47 -8.03
CA GLU A 52 -12.55 -3.86 -7.67
C GLU A 52 -11.55 -2.69 -7.79
N PHE A 53 -11.67 -1.89 -8.85
CA PHE A 53 -10.69 -0.88 -9.22
C PHE A 53 -11.14 0.57 -8.93
N GLY A 54 -12.40 0.79 -8.56
CA GLY A 54 -12.97 2.11 -8.33
C GLY A 54 -13.40 2.82 -9.61
N ALA A 55 -13.56 4.14 -9.56
CA ALA A 55 -13.91 4.93 -10.74
C ALA A 55 -12.71 5.06 -11.70
N PRO A 56 -12.94 5.01 -13.02
CA PRO A 56 -11.89 5.23 -14.00
C PRO A 56 -11.40 6.68 -13.95
N VAL A 57 -10.16 6.90 -14.38
CA VAL A 57 -9.57 8.25 -14.53
C VAL A 57 -10.24 9.00 -15.68
N SER A 58 -10.66 8.27 -16.71
CA SER A 58 -11.37 8.82 -17.85
C SER A 58 -12.30 7.77 -18.44
N THR A 59 -13.45 8.23 -18.92
CA THR A 59 -14.41 7.43 -19.68
C THR A 59 -14.72 8.18 -20.98
N VAL A 60 -14.57 7.50 -22.11
CA VAL A 60 -14.86 8.02 -23.46
C VAL A 60 -15.86 7.10 -24.14
N LYS A 61 -16.93 7.65 -24.70
CA LYS A 61 -17.84 6.90 -25.58
C LYS A 61 -17.31 6.94 -27.02
N ASN A 62 -17.22 5.78 -27.66
CA ASN A 62 -16.78 5.63 -29.04
C ASN A 62 -17.84 4.85 -29.83
N GLY A 63 -18.83 5.57 -30.37
CA GLY A 63 -20.02 4.95 -30.94
C GLY A 63 -20.82 4.22 -29.86
N ASP A 64 -21.06 2.92 -30.06
CA ASP A 64 -21.78 2.08 -29.10
C ASP A 64 -20.85 1.44 -28.05
N GLU A 65 -19.54 1.69 -28.13
CA GLU A 65 -18.56 1.20 -27.16
C GLU A 65 -18.25 2.24 -26.10
N THR A 66 -17.92 1.76 -24.91
CA THR A 66 -17.39 2.60 -23.82
C THR A 66 -15.92 2.25 -23.61
N VAL A 67 -15.05 3.25 -23.49
CA VAL A 67 -13.63 3.07 -23.20
C VAL A 67 -13.31 3.73 -21.87
N ASP A 68 -12.90 2.93 -20.89
CA ASP A 68 -12.43 3.40 -19.60
C ASP A 68 -10.90 3.30 -19.50
N ILE A 69 -10.29 4.33 -18.93
CA ILE A 69 -8.87 4.34 -18.56
C ILE A 69 -8.78 4.25 -17.03
N PHE A 70 -8.19 3.17 -16.54
CA PHE A 70 -7.87 2.98 -15.13
C PHE A 70 -6.39 3.23 -14.90
N SER A 71 -6.06 3.93 -13.82
CA SER A 71 -4.68 4.06 -13.33
C SER A 71 -4.69 3.86 -11.82
N PHE A 72 -3.92 2.92 -11.33
CA PHE A 72 -3.80 2.63 -9.90
C PHE A 72 -2.40 2.16 -9.54
N LYS A 73 -2.07 2.27 -8.26
CA LYS A 73 -0.81 1.73 -7.72
C LYS A 73 -0.96 0.22 -7.57
N GLN A 74 -0.11 -0.52 -8.27
CA GLN A 74 0.06 -1.94 -8.04
C GLN A 74 0.90 -2.14 -6.80
N GLY A 75 0.20 -2.40 -5.71
CA GLY A 75 0.77 -2.54 -4.39
C GLY A 75 1.40 -3.90 -4.13
N TYR A 76 1.62 -4.18 -2.85
CA TYR A 76 2.28 -5.40 -2.40
C TYR A 76 1.26 -6.46 -1.99
N GLY A 77 1.60 -7.73 -2.23
CA GLY A 77 0.81 -8.85 -1.71
C GLY A 77 0.87 -8.91 -0.19
N LYS A 78 -0.14 -9.53 0.44
CA LYS A 78 -0.25 -9.63 1.91
C LYS A 78 1.01 -10.20 2.57
N ALA A 79 1.59 -11.26 2.00
CA ALA A 79 2.83 -11.86 2.49
C ALA A 79 4.03 -10.91 2.43
N ALA A 80 4.17 -10.13 1.34
CA ALA A 80 5.25 -9.16 1.20
C ALA A 80 5.11 -8.00 2.20
N LYS A 81 3.87 -7.49 2.39
CA LYS A 81 3.58 -6.46 3.40
C LYS A 81 3.89 -6.96 4.81
N PHE A 82 3.47 -8.18 5.13
CA PHE A 82 3.71 -8.80 6.43
C PHE A 82 5.21 -9.03 6.68
N GLY A 83 5.94 -9.57 5.71
CA GLY A 83 7.38 -9.79 5.83
C GLY A 83 8.15 -8.49 6.09
N ARG A 84 7.78 -7.41 5.40
CA ARG A 84 8.39 -6.09 5.63
C ARG A 84 8.03 -5.51 6.99
N MET A 85 6.76 -5.55 7.37
CA MET A 85 6.32 -5.16 8.73
C MET A 85 7.14 -5.86 9.81
N MET A 86 7.31 -7.18 9.70
CA MET A 86 8.10 -7.98 10.65
C MET A 86 9.58 -7.59 10.62
N PHE A 87 10.16 -7.41 9.44
CA PHE A 87 11.56 -7.00 9.31
C PHE A 87 11.82 -5.64 9.95
N HIS A 88 10.98 -4.64 9.64
CA HIS A 88 11.07 -3.32 10.25
C HIS A 88 10.91 -3.39 11.77
N GLY A 89 9.94 -4.17 12.28
CA GLY A 89 9.72 -4.29 13.73
C GLY A 89 10.88 -4.95 14.45
N VAL A 90 11.46 -6.01 13.88
CA VAL A 90 12.65 -6.68 14.44
C VAL A 90 13.86 -5.76 14.41
N ALA A 91 14.10 -5.06 13.30
CA ALA A 91 15.22 -4.14 13.16
C ALA A 91 15.10 -2.96 14.13
N ASP A 92 13.89 -2.45 14.34
CA ASP A 92 13.63 -1.35 15.26
C ASP A 92 13.91 -1.75 16.71
N VAL A 93 13.44 -2.93 17.15
CA VAL A 93 13.77 -3.48 18.48
C VAL A 93 15.27 -3.76 18.63
N ALA A 94 15.90 -4.38 17.63
CA ALA A 94 17.31 -4.74 17.66
C ALA A 94 18.24 -3.51 17.71
N THR A 95 17.79 -2.36 17.21
CA THR A 95 18.53 -1.10 17.19
C THR A 95 18.05 -0.09 18.21
N LEU A 96 17.15 -0.49 19.12
CA LEU A 96 16.53 0.37 20.13
C LEU A 96 15.88 1.64 19.54
N GLY A 97 15.25 1.53 18.37
CA GLY A 97 14.57 2.65 17.70
C GLY A 97 15.39 3.37 16.63
N LEU A 98 16.69 3.08 16.50
CA LEU A 98 17.56 3.79 15.55
C LEU A 98 17.28 3.43 14.09
N TRP A 99 16.67 2.26 13.84
CA TRP A 99 16.32 1.79 12.51
C TRP A 99 15.42 2.77 11.76
N GLU A 100 14.54 3.49 12.46
CA GLU A 100 13.60 4.44 11.83
C GLU A 100 14.28 5.56 11.03
N ILE A 101 15.54 5.92 11.34
CA ILE A 101 16.34 6.90 10.56
C ILE A 101 16.50 6.44 9.11
N ILE A 102 16.55 5.12 8.88
CA ILE A 102 16.71 4.52 7.55
C ILE A 102 15.38 3.93 7.07
N GLY A 103 14.68 3.19 7.92
CA GLY A 103 13.47 2.46 7.59
C GLY A 103 12.32 3.36 7.14
N THR A 104 12.10 4.51 7.81
CA THR A 104 11.01 5.41 7.45
C THR A 104 11.22 6.05 6.06
N PRO A 105 12.39 6.63 5.75
CA PRO A 105 12.65 7.14 4.39
C PRO A 105 12.52 6.07 3.30
N VAL A 106 13.00 4.85 3.59
CA VAL A 106 12.90 3.72 2.67
C VAL A 106 11.43 3.39 2.37
N GLU A 107 10.60 3.24 3.40
CA GLU A 107 9.17 2.96 3.22
C GLU A 107 8.40 4.14 2.61
N SER A 108 8.86 5.38 2.78
CA SER A 108 8.27 6.55 2.13
C SER A 108 8.49 6.55 0.62
N GLY A 109 9.60 5.98 0.14
CA GLY A 109 9.90 5.83 -1.29
C GLY A 109 9.24 4.62 -1.92
N PHE A 110 8.79 3.64 -1.12
CA PHE A 110 8.08 2.48 -1.61
C PHE A 110 6.57 2.72 -1.57
N ASP A 111 5.95 2.85 -2.73
CA ASP A 111 4.48 2.98 -2.87
C ASP A 111 3.89 2.07 -3.95
N GLY A 112 4.72 1.18 -4.51
CA GLY A 112 4.37 0.26 -5.59
C GLY A 112 4.58 0.89 -6.96
N ASN A 113 4.15 0.19 -8.02
CA ASN A 113 4.29 0.70 -9.38
C ASN A 113 2.95 1.24 -9.87
N ASN A 114 2.92 2.46 -10.40
CA ASN A 114 1.74 2.96 -11.09
C ASN A 114 1.55 2.20 -12.40
N ILE A 115 0.43 1.50 -12.54
CA ILE A 115 0.05 0.84 -13.78
C ILE A 115 -1.25 1.42 -14.31
N ALA A 116 -1.41 1.40 -15.62
CA ALA A 116 -2.62 1.87 -16.28
C ALA A 116 -3.14 0.83 -17.27
N TYR A 117 -4.46 0.75 -17.38
CA TYR A 117 -5.16 -0.10 -18.32
C TYR A 117 -6.21 0.70 -19.06
N GLN A 118 -6.30 0.47 -20.36
CA GLN A 118 -7.44 0.86 -21.17
C GLN A 118 -8.34 -0.37 -21.31
N ILE A 119 -9.61 -0.20 -20.98
CA ILE A 119 -10.63 -1.24 -21.08
C ILE A 119 -11.71 -0.73 -22.01
N THR A 120 -11.99 -1.50 -23.06
CA THR A 120 -13.12 -1.23 -23.96
C THR A 120 -14.24 -2.20 -23.63
N TYR A 121 -15.46 -1.69 -23.51
CA TYR A 121 -16.67 -2.45 -23.27
C TYR A 121 -17.54 -2.51 -24.53
N ASP A 122 -18.26 -3.62 -24.67
CA ASP A 122 -19.30 -3.79 -25.69
C ASP A 122 -20.60 -3.08 -25.31
N GLN A 123 -21.62 -3.23 -26.16
CA GLN A 123 -22.94 -2.62 -25.98
C GLN A 123 -23.71 -3.13 -24.75
N ASN A 124 -23.29 -4.27 -24.19
CA ASN A 124 -23.87 -4.88 -22.99
C ASN A 124 -23.06 -4.55 -21.74
N ASP A 125 -22.15 -3.57 -21.80
CA ASP A 125 -21.23 -3.19 -20.72
C ASP A 125 -20.31 -4.33 -20.25
N ASN A 126 -19.99 -5.29 -21.13
CA ASN A 126 -19.00 -6.33 -20.84
C ASN A 126 -17.66 -6.01 -21.46
N VAL A 127 -16.57 -6.39 -20.79
CA VAL A 127 -15.21 -6.18 -21.29
C VAL A 127 -15.03 -6.86 -22.65
N LYS A 128 -14.72 -6.06 -23.67
CA LYS A 128 -14.38 -6.52 -25.01
C LYS A 128 -12.87 -6.66 -25.19
N THR A 129 -12.11 -5.66 -24.76
CA THR A 129 -10.63 -5.67 -24.85
C THR A 129 -9.99 -4.98 -23.66
N VAL A 130 -8.82 -5.46 -23.26
CA VAL A 130 -7.98 -4.88 -22.21
C VAL A 130 -6.58 -4.66 -22.77
N VAL A 131 -6.07 -3.44 -22.66
CA VAL A 131 -4.72 -3.07 -23.07
C VAL A 131 -4.01 -2.46 -21.87
N GLN A 132 -2.88 -3.03 -21.47
CA GLN A 132 -2.03 -2.40 -20.48
C GLN A 132 -1.32 -1.21 -21.13
N LEU A 133 -1.58 -0.02 -20.62
CA LEU A 133 -0.87 1.18 -21.02
C LEU A 133 0.49 1.16 -20.33
N LYS A 134 1.56 1.27 -21.11
CA LYS A 134 2.91 1.37 -20.56
C LYS A 134 3.00 2.70 -19.80
N LYS A 135 3.44 2.64 -18.54
CA LYS A 135 3.84 3.80 -17.76
C LYS A 135 5.34 3.75 -17.56
#